data_AF-A0A9E3NQ88-F1
#
_entry.id   AF-A0A9E3NQ88-F1
#
_cell.length_a   1.000
_cell.length_b   1.000
_cell.length_c   1.000
_cell.angle_alpha   90.00
_cell.angle_beta   90.00
_cell.angle_gamma   90.00
#
_symmetry.space_group_name_H-M   'P 1'
#
loop_
_entity.id
_entity.type
_entity.pdbx_description
1 polymer ?
#
loop_
_entity_poly.entity_id
_entity_poly.type
_entity_poly.pdbx_seq_one_letter_code
_entity_poly.pdbx_strand_id
1 'polypeptide(L)'
;MQREPHAPMGHEPVDEDGAVPSSVIRFGTVVGGGVVAAIASSLPAELRIGDGGSVFRAFEQWLALAALLTPIGILAVAVFRRGRVGLKIVAGERAPLIAASLLWWAVLELGILSAFGAVLRAKTHHHGLAGVTFAIFALISGLVIGLLAVRGVRMLLRMPPSGHRVALGVAAGATFLAIVLVGVRTARAEGIHTAGVLVDALALIVSSAIASTRVVAKQRLLAVIGVPVAAAILLLGLATVRAEPDLKELLSEAAPLHAWILGLLGR
;
A
#
# COMPACT_ATOMS: atom_id res chain seq x y z
N MET A 1 -10.66 -59.09 -27.09
CA MET A 1 -10.85 -58.05 -26.06
C MET A 1 -9.56 -57.93 -25.27
N GLN A 2 -8.70 -56.98 -25.64
CA GLN A 2 -7.45 -56.68 -24.93
C GLN A 2 -7.78 -55.69 -23.81
N ARG A 3 -7.45 -56.04 -22.56
CA ARG A 3 -7.54 -55.13 -21.41
C ARG A 3 -6.43 -54.09 -21.55
N GLU A 4 -6.80 -52.82 -21.67
CA GLU A 4 -5.83 -51.74 -21.58
C GLU A 4 -5.16 -51.74 -20.19
N PRO A 5 -3.82 -51.65 -20.12
CA PRO A 5 -3.12 -51.55 -18.85
C PRO A 5 -3.51 -50.25 -18.15
N HIS A 6 -4.09 -50.38 -16.95
CA HIS A 6 -4.32 -49.26 -16.04
C HIS A 6 -3.00 -48.50 -15.84
N ALA A 7 -2.98 -47.23 -16.24
CA ALA A 7 -1.91 -46.32 -15.89
C ALA A 7 -1.78 -46.30 -14.35
N PRO A 8 -0.56 -46.39 -13.80
CA PRO A 8 -0.37 -46.26 -12.36
C PRO A 8 -0.97 -44.93 -11.94
N MET A 9 -1.93 -44.96 -11.01
CA MET A 9 -2.46 -43.77 -10.37
C MET A 9 -1.27 -43.04 -9.77
N GLY A 10 -0.81 -41.98 -10.45
CA GLY A 10 0.19 -41.09 -9.91
C GLY A 10 -0.32 -40.65 -8.56
N HIS A 11 0.50 -40.86 -7.52
CA HIS A 11 0.31 -40.15 -6.27
C HIS A 11 0.24 -38.67 -6.61
N GLU A 12 -0.97 -38.11 -6.64
CA GLU A 12 -1.13 -36.69 -6.34
C GLU A 12 -0.35 -36.50 -5.04
N PRO A 13 0.66 -35.62 -4.99
CA PRO A 13 1.31 -35.31 -3.74
C PRO A 13 0.19 -34.88 -2.80
N VAL A 14 -0.09 -35.74 -1.82
CA VAL A 14 -1.01 -35.44 -0.74
C VAL A 14 -0.49 -34.14 -0.18
N ASP A 15 -1.24 -33.06 -0.38
CA ASP A 15 -0.96 -31.76 0.22
C ASP A 15 -0.82 -32.00 1.74
N GLU A 16 0.41 -32.14 2.23
CA GLU A 16 0.76 -32.05 3.67
C GLU A 16 0.33 -30.68 4.27
N ASP A 17 -0.20 -29.79 3.43
CA ASP A 17 -0.73 -28.45 3.71
C ASP A 17 -2.15 -28.43 4.33
N GLY A 18 -2.65 -29.55 4.87
CA GLY A 18 -3.88 -29.60 5.67
C GLY A 18 -3.73 -29.05 7.10
N ALA A 19 -2.50 -28.83 7.58
CA ALA A 19 -2.25 -28.28 8.90
C ALA A 19 -2.66 -26.80 8.93
N VAL A 20 -3.82 -26.52 9.55
CA VAL A 20 -4.30 -25.15 9.80
C VAL A 20 -3.13 -24.32 10.35
N PRO A 21 -2.63 -23.30 9.62
CA PRO A 21 -1.43 -22.59 10.05
C PRO A 21 -1.67 -22.02 11.44
N SER A 22 -0.77 -22.36 12.37
CA SER A 22 -0.91 -22.03 13.78
C SER A 22 -1.20 -20.53 13.95
N SER A 23 -2.08 -20.18 14.87
CA SER A 23 -2.45 -18.78 15.12
C SER A 23 -1.23 -17.88 15.37
N VAL A 24 -0.16 -18.46 15.92
CA VAL A 24 1.14 -17.82 16.13
C VAL A 24 1.80 -17.42 14.80
N ILE A 25 1.85 -18.31 13.81
CA ILE A 25 2.41 -18.01 12.48
C ILE A 25 1.58 -16.93 11.78
N ARG A 26 0.24 -16.98 11.90
CA ARG A 26 -0.64 -15.96 11.33
C ARG A 26 -0.39 -14.59 11.96
N PHE A 27 -0.30 -14.53 13.29
CA PHE A 27 0.00 -13.31 14.02
C PHE A 27 1.38 -12.77 13.63
N GLY A 28 2.42 -13.60 13.68
CA GLY A 28 3.79 -13.21 13.33
C GLY A 28 3.91 -12.64 11.92
N THR A 29 3.26 -13.27 10.93
CA THR A 29 3.28 -12.74 9.55
C THR A 29 2.48 -11.46 9.36
N VAL A 30 1.45 -11.20 10.18
CA VAL A 30 0.73 -9.92 10.20
C VAL A 30 1.62 -8.84 10.78
N VAL A 31 2.26 -9.12 11.92
CA VAL A 31 3.18 -8.19 12.59
C VAL A 31 4.38 -7.89 11.69
N GLY A 32 5.06 -8.91 11.16
CA GLY A 32 6.17 -8.74 10.25
C GLY A 32 5.79 -8.01 8.96
N GLY A 33 4.61 -8.30 8.39
CA GLY A 33 4.09 -7.55 7.25
C GLY A 33 3.84 -6.07 7.59
N GLY A 34 3.29 -5.79 8.78
CA GLY A 34 3.07 -4.43 9.26
C GLY A 34 4.36 -3.64 9.46
N VAL A 35 5.40 -4.28 9.98
CA VAL A 35 6.75 -3.71 10.11
C VAL A 35 7.32 -3.36 8.73
N VAL A 36 7.31 -4.30 7.79
CA VAL A 36 7.80 -4.05 6.42
C VAL A 36 7.03 -2.90 5.78
N ALA A 37 5.71 -2.85 5.99
CA ALA A 37 4.89 -1.77 5.48
C ALA A 37 5.29 -0.42 6.09
N ALA A 38 5.47 -0.35 7.41
CA ALA A 38 5.85 0.87 8.13
C ALA A 38 7.22 1.40 7.68
N ILE A 39 8.23 0.53 7.59
CA ILE A 39 9.58 0.83 7.10
C ILE A 39 9.55 1.39 5.68
N ALA A 40 8.82 0.73 4.78
CA ALA A 40 8.72 1.19 3.39
C ALA A 40 7.96 2.52 3.28
N SER A 41 6.89 2.69 4.07
CA SER A 41 6.06 3.89 4.03
C SER A 41 6.65 5.11 4.74
N SER A 42 7.67 4.94 5.58
CA SER A 42 8.38 6.06 6.22
C SER A 42 9.42 6.72 5.31
N LEU A 43 9.80 6.09 4.19
CA LEU A 43 10.79 6.64 3.25
C LEU A 43 10.40 8.04 2.70
N PRO A 44 9.16 8.30 2.25
CA PRO A 44 8.81 9.64 1.77
C PRO A 44 8.86 10.73 2.85
N ALA A 45 8.67 10.36 4.12
CA ALA A 45 8.81 11.29 5.23
C ALA A 45 10.28 11.55 5.55
N GLU A 46 11.12 10.50 5.55
CA GLU A 46 12.57 10.63 5.71
C GLU A 46 13.17 11.51 4.62
N LEU A 47 12.82 11.29 3.34
CA LEU A 47 13.35 12.08 2.23
C LEU A 47 12.94 13.56 2.29
N ARG A 48 11.89 13.90 3.04
CA ARG A 48 11.45 15.28 3.28
C ARG A 48 12.14 15.92 4.49
N ILE A 49 12.52 15.13 5.48
CA ILE A 49 13.26 15.57 6.68
C ILE A 49 14.78 15.58 6.44
N GLY A 50 15.29 14.77 5.50
CA GLY A 50 16.72 14.55 5.32
C GLY A 50 17.48 15.83 4.98
N ASP A 51 18.18 16.37 5.97
CA ASP A 51 18.97 17.62 5.86
C ASP A 51 20.32 17.43 5.12
N GLY A 52 20.57 16.26 4.52
CA GLY A 52 21.89 15.92 3.95
C GLY A 52 22.98 15.70 5.02
N GLY A 53 22.60 15.45 6.27
CA GLY A 53 23.51 15.16 7.38
C GLY A 53 24.18 13.78 7.32
N SER A 54 24.66 13.28 8.46
CA SER A 54 25.30 11.96 8.52
C SER A 54 24.30 10.84 8.19
N VAL A 55 24.77 9.80 7.49
CA VAL A 55 23.98 8.59 7.16
C VAL A 55 23.40 7.93 8.42
N PHE A 56 24.14 8.01 9.53
CA PHE A 56 23.69 7.48 10.81
C PHE A 56 22.46 8.23 11.35
N ARG A 57 22.46 9.56 11.31
CA ARG A 57 21.31 10.38 11.72
C ARG A 57 20.09 10.13 10.83
N ALA A 58 20.29 10.01 9.51
CA ALA A 58 19.21 9.66 8.58
C ALA A 58 18.59 8.30 8.92
N PHE A 59 19.41 7.30 9.27
CA PHE A 59 18.93 5.99 9.71
C PHE A 59 18.15 6.04 11.04
N GLU A 60 18.63 6.80 12.03
CA GLU A 60 17.93 7.01 13.31
C GLU A 60 16.57 7.68 13.12
N GLN A 61 16.51 8.73 12.29
CA GLN A 61 15.27 9.42 11.92
C GLN A 61 14.30 8.48 11.18
N TRP A 62 14.80 7.71 10.22
CA TRP A 62 13.99 6.73 9.50
C TRP A 62 13.41 5.65 10.42
N LEU A 63 14.21 5.17 11.38
CA LEU A 63 13.80 4.18 12.37
C LEU A 63 12.74 4.75 13.32
N ALA A 64 12.89 6.00 13.76
CA ALA A 64 11.90 6.73 14.54
C ALA A 64 10.56 6.86 13.80
N LEU A 65 10.59 7.25 12.52
CA LEU A 65 9.40 7.33 11.67
C LEU A 65 8.73 5.95 11.51
N ALA A 66 9.51 4.91 11.22
CA ALA A 66 9.01 3.55 11.10
C ALA A 66 8.38 3.04 12.40
N ALA A 67 8.96 3.38 13.56
CA ALA A 67 8.41 3.03 14.87
C ALA A 67 7.02 3.64 15.09
N LEU A 68 6.84 4.92 14.75
CA LEU A 68 5.53 5.58 14.85
C LEU A 68 4.49 4.93 13.93
N LEU A 69 4.86 4.54 12.72
CA LEU A 69 3.93 3.88 11.78
C LEU A 69 3.69 2.40 12.05
N THR A 70 4.55 1.71 12.81
CA THR A 70 4.48 0.26 13.01
C THR A 70 3.11 -0.21 13.52
N PRO A 71 2.50 0.38 14.57
CA PRO A 71 1.18 -0.05 15.05
C PRO A 71 0.08 0.07 13.98
N ILE A 72 0.08 1.17 13.22
CA ILE A 72 -0.89 1.41 12.16
C ILE A 72 -0.64 0.48 10.97
N GLY A 73 0.62 0.24 10.61
CA GLY A 73 0.99 -0.71 9.55
C GLY A 73 0.52 -2.13 9.88
N ILE A 74 0.69 -2.59 11.13
CA ILE A 74 0.19 -3.88 11.59
C ILE A 74 -1.33 -3.95 11.46
N LEU A 75 -2.04 -2.92 11.92
CA LEU A 75 -3.50 -2.84 11.82
C LEU A 75 -3.96 -2.85 10.36
N ALA A 76 -3.34 -2.04 9.50
CA ALA A 76 -3.66 -1.94 8.08
C ALA A 76 -3.45 -3.29 7.37
N VAL A 77 -2.31 -3.96 7.61
CA VAL A 77 -2.05 -5.31 7.05
C VAL A 77 -3.08 -6.32 7.54
N ALA A 78 -3.46 -6.29 8.82
CA ALA A 78 -4.49 -7.16 9.37
C ALA A 78 -5.85 -6.92 8.69
N VAL A 79 -6.25 -5.67 8.54
CA VAL A 79 -7.48 -5.26 7.86
C VAL A 79 -7.46 -5.69 6.40
N PHE A 80 -6.38 -5.45 5.64
CA PHE A 80 -6.31 -5.86 4.24
C PHE A 80 -6.35 -7.38 4.07
N ARG A 81 -5.70 -8.14 4.96
CA ARG A 81 -5.78 -9.61 4.91
C ARG A 81 -7.19 -10.10 5.17
N ARG A 82 -7.89 -9.56 6.17
CA ARG A 82 -9.29 -9.89 6.43
C ARG A 82 -10.21 -9.44 5.29
N GLY A 83 -10.00 -8.24 4.76
CA GLY A 83 -10.72 -7.69 3.62
C GLY A 83 -10.61 -8.57 2.39
N ARG A 84 -9.46 -9.20 2.14
CA ARG A 84 -9.32 -10.18 1.04
C ARG A 84 -10.12 -11.45 1.25
N VAL A 85 -10.23 -11.92 2.49
CA VAL A 85 -11.10 -13.06 2.81
C VAL A 85 -12.57 -12.67 2.58
N GLY A 86 -12.99 -11.51 3.07
CA GLY A 86 -14.33 -10.97 2.83
C GLY A 86 -14.63 -10.79 1.33
N LEU A 87 -13.70 -10.22 0.57
CA LEU A 87 -13.83 -10.08 -0.88
C LEU A 87 -13.94 -11.43 -1.57
N LYS A 88 -13.17 -12.44 -1.14
CA LYS A 88 -13.28 -13.81 -1.68
C LYS A 88 -14.64 -14.44 -1.36
N ILE A 89 -15.20 -14.19 -0.17
CA ILE A 89 -16.53 -14.70 0.21
C ILE A 89 -17.63 -14.04 -0.63
N VAL A 90 -17.57 -12.72 -0.79
CA VAL A 90 -18.61 -11.95 -1.50
C VAL A 90 -18.53 -12.14 -3.02
N ALA A 91 -17.31 -12.11 -3.58
CA ALA A 91 -17.10 -12.13 -5.03
C ALA A 91 -16.78 -13.53 -5.59
N GLY A 92 -16.54 -14.53 -4.73
CA GLY A 92 -16.19 -15.89 -5.14
C GLY A 92 -14.97 -15.94 -6.05
N GLU A 93 -15.07 -16.72 -7.13
CA GLU A 93 -14.04 -16.85 -8.16
C GLU A 93 -13.78 -15.55 -8.94
N ARG A 94 -14.70 -14.57 -8.85
CA ARG A 94 -14.56 -13.27 -9.52
C ARG A 94 -13.77 -12.25 -8.71
N ALA A 95 -13.42 -12.54 -7.45
CA ALA A 95 -12.62 -11.66 -6.59
C ALA A 95 -11.35 -11.08 -7.25
N PRO A 96 -10.47 -11.87 -7.91
CA PRO A 96 -9.29 -11.32 -8.56
C PRO A 96 -9.62 -10.38 -9.72
N LEU A 97 -10.73 -10.62 -10.43
CA LEU A 97 -11.17 -9.79 -11.55
C LEU A 97 -11.72 -8.46 -11.07
N ILE A 98 -12.50 -8.48 -9.98
CA ILE A 98 -12.98 -7.25 -9.35
C ILE A 98 -11.79 -6.43 -8.83
N ALA A 99 -10.83 -7.07 -8.15
CA ALA A 99 -9.62 -6.39 -7.69
C ALA A 99 -8.82 -5.78 -8.85
N ALA A 100 -8.64 -6.52 -9.95
CA ALA A 100 -8.00 -6.00 -11.15
C ALA A 100 -8.76 -4.84 -11.79
N SER A 101 -10.10 -4.93 -11.83
CA SER A 101 -10.97 -3.88 -12.37
C SER A 101 -10.86 -2.59 -11.55
N LEU A 102 -10.92 -2.72 -10.21
CA LEU A 102 -10.79 -1.60 -9.28
C LEU A 102 -9.39 -0.97 -9.36
N LEU A 103 -8.35 -1.79 -9.47
CA LEU A 103 -6.99 -1.29 -9.64
C LEU A 103 -6.86 -0.49 -10.94
N TRP A 104 -7.33 -1.05 -12.07
CA TRP A 104 -7.28 -0.38 -13.36
C TRP A 104 -8.08 0.93 -13.36
N TRP A 105 -9.27 0.90 -12.77
CA TRP A 105 -10.10 2.08 -12.56
C TRP A 105 -9.36 3.16 -11.77
N ALA A 106 -8.79 2.81 -10.61
CA ALA A 106 -8.08 3.75 -9.75
C ALA A 106 -6.86 4.38 -10.44
N VAL A 107 -6.09 3.62 -11.23
CA VAL A 107 -4.92 4.14 -11.97
C VAL A 107 -5.32 5.16 -13.02
N LEU A 108 -6.30 4.80 -13.85
CA LEU A 108 -6.74 5.67 -14.93
C LEU A 108 -7.39 6.94 -14.39
N GLU A 109 -8.23 6.79 -13.37
CA GLU A 109 -8.88 7.91 -12.69
C GLU A 109 -7.83 8.82 -12.05
N LEU A 110 -6.86 8.28 -11.31
CA LEU A 110 -5.78 9.08 -10.71
C LEU A 110 -5.02 9.89 -11.77
N GLY A 111 -4.68 9.27 -12.90
CA GLY A 111 -3.99 9.95 -14.01
C GLY A 111 -4.81 11.09 -14.61
N ILE A 112 -6.09 10.83 -14.91
CA ILE A 112 -7.01 11.81 -15.50
C ILE A 112 -7.29 12.96 -14.53
N LEU A 113 -7.57 12.67 -13.25
CA LEU A 113 -7.78 13.69 -12.22
C LEU A 113 -6.53 14.52 -11.98
N SER A 114 -5.34 13.91 -11.98
CA SER A 114 -4.09 14.65 -11.81
C SER A 114 -3.86 15.63 -12.95
N ALA A 115 -4.08 15.21 -14.21
CA ALA A 115 -3.96 16.09 -15.37
C ALA A 115 -5.01 17.21 -15.34
N PHE A 116 -6.27 16.87 -15.05
CA PHE A 116 -7.36 17.84 -15.02
C PHE A 116 -7.19 18.86 -13.89
N GLY A 117 -6.82 18.41 -12.69
CA GLY A 117 -6.52 19.27 -11.55
C GLY A 117 -5.38 20.24 -11.85
N ALA A 118 -4.34 19.79 -12.56
CA ALA A 118 -3.24 20.65 -13.00
C ALA A 118 -3.71 21.74 -14.00
N VAL A 119 -4.58 21.37 -14.95
CA VAL A 119 -5.17 22.33 -15.90
C VAL A 119 -6.04 23.35 -15.19
N LEU A 120 -6.91 22.92 -14.25
CA LEU A 120 -7.73 23.84 -13.46
C LEU A 120 -6.86 24.80 -12.68
N ARG A 121 -5.84 24.31 -11.95
CA ARG A 121 -4.91 25.15 -11.20
C ARG A 121 -4.23 26.21 -12.08
N ALA A 122 -3.93 25.89 -13.34
CA ALA A 122 -3.30 26.82 -14.27
C ALA A 122 -4.27 27.84 -14.90
N LYS A 123 -5.57 27.54 -14.98
CA LYS A 123 -6.55 28.34 -15.73
C LYS A 123 -7.55 29.09 -14.85
N THR A 124 -7.75 28.69 -13.61
CA THR A 124 -8.76 29.28 -12.73
C THR A 124 -8.14 30.12 -11.64
N HIS A 125 -8.56 31.39 -11.56
CA HIS A 125 -8.21 32.30 -10.46
C HIS A 125 -9.17 32.16 -9.26
N HIS A 126 -10.33 31.53 -9.46
CA HIS A 126 -11.34 31.31 -8.42
C HIS A 126 -11.29 29.87 -7.88
N HIS A 127 -10.66 29.69 -6.71
CA HIS A 127 -10.45 28.37 -6.10
C HIS A 127 -11.75 27.60 -5.81
N GLY A 128 -12.83 28.29 -5.39
CA GLY A 128 -14.11 27.64 -5.08
C GLY A 128 -14.78 27.01 -6.31
N LEU A 129 -14.83 27.76 -7.42
CA LEU A 129 -15.40 27.25 -8.67
C LEU A 129 -14.58 26.09 -9.22
N ALA A 130 -13.25 26.18 -9.15
CA ALA A 130 -12.34 25.11 -9.58
C ALA A 130 -12.62 23.80 -8.82
N GLY A 131 -12.86 23.87 -7.51
CA GLY A 131 -13.21 22.71 -6.69
C GLY A 131 -14.51 22.03 -7.13
N VAL A 132 -15.57 22.82 -7.40
CA VAL A 132 -16.85 22.28 -7.88
C VAL A 132 -16.70 21.63 -9.26
N THR A 133 -16.00 22.31 -10.19
CA THR A 133 -15.73 21.76 -11.53
C THR A 133 -14.92 20.47 -11.46
N PHE A 134 -13.90 20.42 -10.58
CA PHE A 134 -13.12 19.23 -10.33
C PHE A 134 -13.98 18.07 -9.82
N ALA A 135 -14.84 18.31 -8.84
CA ALA A 135 -15.70 17.29 -8.27
C ALA A 135 -16.71 16.70 -9.29
N ILE A 136 -17.36 17.57 -10.07
CA ILE A 136 -18.30 17.13 -11.12
C ILE A 136 -17.55 16.30 -12.18
N PHE A 137 -16.38 16.78 -12.62
CA PHE A 137 -15.57 16.06 -13.59
C PHE A 137 -15.11 14.70 -13.04
N ALA A 138 -14.68 14.63 -11.78
CA ALA A 138 -14.26 13.39 -11.14
C ALA A 138 -15.39 12.36 -11.04
N LEU A 139 -16.61 12.81 -10.74
CA LEU A 139 -17.75 11.91 -10.69
C LEU A 139 -18.06 11.34 -12.09
N ILE A 140 -18.06 12.18 -13.12
CA ILE A 140 -18.37 11.77 -14.51
C ILE A 140 -17.26 10.86 -15.06
N SER A 141 -16.00 11.28 -14.94
CA SER A 141 -14.85 10.50 -15.41
C SER A 141 -14.74 9.18 -14.65
N GLY A 142 -14.88 9.18 -13.33
CA GLY A 142 -14.92 7.98 -12.51
C GLY A 142 -15.95 6.96 -12.97
N LEU A 143 -17.17 7.41 -13.32
CA LEU A 143 -18.20 6.53 -13.86
C LEU A 143 -17.79 5.95 -15.23
N VAL A 144 -17.34 6.79 -16.15
CA VAL A 144 -16.93 6.38 -17.52
C VAL A 144 -15.75 5.40 -17.46
N ILE A 145 -14.70 5.73 -16.71
CA ILE A 145 -13.53 4.86 -16.52
C ILE A 145 -13.94 3.57 -15.82
N GLY A 146 -14.86 3.61 -14.85
CA GLY A 146 -15.35 2.42 -14.18
C GLY A 146 -15.98 1.43 -15.16
N LEU A 147 -16.82 1.93 -16.06
CA LEU A 147 -17.42 1.11 -17.13
C LEU A 147 -16.36 0.57 -18.10
N LEU A 148 -15.36 1.38 -18.47
CA LEU A 148 -14.25 0.96 -19.31
C LEU A 148 -13.37 -0.10 -18.62
N ALA A 149 -13.11 0.03 -17.33
CA ALA A 149 -12.34 -0.95 -16.56
C ALA A 149 -13.06 -2.29 -16.48
N VAL A 150 -14.38 -2.28 -16.24
CA VAL A 150 -15.21 -3.49 -16.28
C VAL A 150 -15.21 -4.13 -17.68
N ARG A 151 -15.25 -3.31 -18.75
CA ARG A 151 -15.14 -3.81 -20.13
C ARG A 151 -13.74 -4.39 -20.40
N GLY A 152 -12.69 -3.71 -19.96
CA GLY A 152 -11.30 -4.11 -20.12
C GLY A 152 -11.01 -5.44 -19.44
N VAL A 153 -11.49 -5.63 -18.21
CA VAL A 153 -11.33 -6.92 -17.50
C VAL A 153 -12.15 -8.04 -18.16
N ARG A 154 -13.34 -7.74 -18.70
CA ARG A 154 -14.09 -8.72 -19.51
C ARG A 154 -13.36 -9.12 -20.79
N MET A 155 -12.62 -8.21 -21.41
CA MET A 155 -11.75 -8.54 -22.54
C MET A 155 -10.52 -9.33 -22.10
N LEU A 156 -9.93 -8.95 -20.96
CA LEU A 156 -8.76 -9.62 -20.40
C LEU A 156 -9.07 -11.09 -20.12
N LEU A 157 -10.25 -11.40 -19.58
CA LEU A 157 -10.73 -12.78 -19.36
C LEU A 157 -10.74 -13.69 -20.58
N ARG A 158 -10.77 -13.12 -21.78
CA ARG A 158 -10.75 -13.89 -23.04
C ARG A 158 -9.32 -14.16 -23.52
N MET A 159 -8.31 -13.60 -22.85
CA MET A 159 -6.91 -13.81 -23.18
C MET A 159 -6.37 -15.08 -22.52
N PRO A 160 -5.28 -15.66 -23.06
CA PRO A 160 -4.58 -16.76 -22.41
C PRO A 160 -4.02 -16.35 -21.03
N PRO A 161 -3.77 -17.30 -20.12
CA PRO A 161 -3.31 -17.02 -18.74
C PRO A 161 -2.01 -16.19 -18.65
N SER A 162 -1.14 -16.27 -19.65
CA SER A 162 0.06 -15.43 -19.78
C SER A 162 -0.29 -13.95 -19.95
N GLY A 163 -1.30 -13.64 -20.76
CA GLY A 163 -1.81 -12.28 -20.97
C GLY A 163 -2.35 -11.65 -19.68
N HIS A 164 -3.01 -12.43 -18.82
CA HIS A 164 -3.48 -11.95 -17.52
C HIS A 164 -2.34 -11.47 -16.63
N ARG A 165 -1.24 -12.23 -16.55
CA ARG A 165 -0.09 -11.89 -15.71
C ARG A 165 0.60 -10.63 -16.21
N VAL A 166 0.78 -10.50 -17.53
CA VAL A 166 1.38 -9.31 -18.14
C VAL A 166 0.50 -8.09 -17.90
N ALA A 167 -0.81 -8.18 -18.15
CA ALA A 167 -1.73 -7.07 -17.93
C ALA A 167 -1.78 -6.63 -16.46
N LEU A 168 -1.80 -7.58 -15.52
CA LEU A 168 -1.72 -7.28 -14.09
C LEU A 168 -0.39 -6.64 -13.70
N GLY A 169 0.72 -7.13 -14.25
CA GLY A 169 2.04 -6.55 -14.04
C GLY A 169 2.14 -5.11 -14.55
N VAL A 170 1.64 -4.85 -15.77
CA VAL A 170 1.58 -3.51 -16.37
C VAL A 170 0.66 -2.60 -15.55
N ALA A 171 -0.52 -3.09 -15.14
CA ALA A 171 -1.44 -2.35 -14.30
C ALA A 171 -0.77 -1.93 -12.98
N ALA A 172 -0.19 -2.88 -12.26
CA ALA A 172 0.47 -2.65 -10.98
C ALA A 172 1.68 -1.72 -11.12
N GLY A 173 2.50 -1.90 -12.17
CA GLY A 173 3.62 -1.03 -12.48
C GLY A 173 3.19 0.40 -12.81
N ALA A 174 2.13 0.56 -13.61
CA ALA A 174 1.54 1.86 -13.92
C ALA A 174 0.93 2.52 -12.68
N THR A 175 0.26 1.75 -11.80
CA THR A 175 -0.22 2.26 -10.50
C THR A 175 0.93 2.80 -9.67
N PHE A 176 1.97 1.99 -9.52
CA PHE A 176 3.13 2.34 -8.72
C PHE A 176 3.79 3.62 -9.26
N LEU A 177 4.03 3.67 -10.57
CA LEU A 177 4.63 4.84 -11.21
C LEU A 177 3.74 6.09 -11.09
N ALA A 178 2.42 5.95 -11.26
CA ALA A 178 1.48 7.06 -11.09
C ALA A 178 1.50 7.59 -9.64
N ILE A 179 1.49 6.72 -8.63
CA ILE A 179 1.56 7.11 -7.22
C ILE A 179 2.88 7.81 -6.92
N VAL A 180 4.01 7.29 -7.42
CA VAL A 180 5.33 7.92 -7.25
C VAL A 180 5.37 9.29 -7.92
N LEU A 181 4.91 9.41 -9.17
CA LEU A 181 4.90 10.67 -9.91
C LEU A 181 4.00 11.72 -9.25
N VAL A 182 2.79 11.31 -8.84
CA VAL A 182 1.89 12.17 -8.08
C VAL A 182 2.58 12.59 -6.79
N GLY A 183 3.07 11.64 -6.00
CA GLY A 183 3.74 11.91 -4.72
C GLY A 183 4.92 12.88 -4.83
N VAL A 184 5.80 12.71 -5.83
CA VAL A 184 6.92 13.63 -6.08
C VAL A 184 6.41 15.03 -6.46
N ARG A 185 5.37 15.12 -7.30
CA ARG A 185 4.78 16.41 -7.67
C ARG A 185 4.09 17.09 -6.50
N THR A 186 3.35 16.37 -5.66
CA THR A 186 2.71 16.93 -4.48
C THR A 186 3.73 17.35 -3.43
N ALA A 187 4.80 16.57 -3.24
CA ALA A 187 5.87 16.90 -2.30
C ALA A 187 6.62 18.18 -2.67
N ARG A 188 6.70 18.53 -3.96
CA ARG A 188 7.31 19.78 -4.45
C ARG A 188 6.36 20.98 -4.46
N ALA A 189 5.07 20.80 -4.16
CA ALA A 189 4.12 21.90 -4.14
C ALA A 189 4.23 22.67 -2.82
N GLU A 190 4.90 23.82 -2.84
CA GLU A 190 5.01 24.72 -1.69
C GLU A 190 3.62 25.17 -1.19
N GLY A 191 3.45 25.27 0.14
CA GLY A 191 2.27 25.84 0.78
C GLY A 191 1.08 24.91 1.02
N ILE A 192 1.20 23.61 0.71
CA ILE A 192 0.12 22.62 0.94
C ILE A 192 0.55 21.63 2.01
N HIS A 193 0.40 21.99 3.29
CA HIS A 193 0.69 21.08 4.42
C HIS A 193 -0.06 19.73 4.35
N THR A 194 -1.20 19.68 3.65
CA THR A 194 -1.99 18.45 3.45
C THR A 194 -1.37 17.48 2.44
N ALA A 195 -0.50 17.95 1.55
CA ALA A 195 0.15 17.11 0.54
C ALA A 195 1.03 16.03 1.19
N GLY A 196 1.77 16.41 2.24
CA GLY A 196 2.62 15.50 2.99
C GLY A 196 1.85 14.35 3.64
N VAL A 197 0.74 14.66 4.30
CA VAL A 197 -0.16 13.65 4.89
C VAL A 197 -0.65 12.67 3.83
N LEU A 198 -1.06 13.18 2.68
CA LEU A 198 -1.62 12.37 1.60
C LEU A 198 -0.57 11.41 1.02
N VAL A 199 0.67 11.89 0.82
CA VAL A 199 1.78 11.04 0.37
C VAL A 199 2.09 9.94 1.37
N ASP A 200 2.21 10.27 2.66
CA ASP A 200 2.49 9.28 3.71
C ASP A 200 1.36 8.24 3.84
N ALA A 201 0.10 8.69 3.81
CA ALA A 201 -1.06 7.81 3.87
C ALA A 201 -1.13 6.87 2.66
N LEU A 202 -0.88 7.38 1.45
CA LEU A 202 -0.82 6.55 0.24
C LEU A 202 0.32 5.55 0.31
N ALA A 203 1.51 5.97 0.75
CA ALA A 203 2.66 5.08 0.92
C ALA A 203 2.36 3.96 1.91
N LEU A 204 1.69 4.26 3.02
CA LEU A 204 1.25 3.29 4.01
C LEU A 204 0.22 2.31 3.46
N ILE A 205 -0.80 2.81 2.76
CA ILE A 205 -1.85 2.00 2.13
C ILE A 205 -1.25 1.03 1.11
N VAL A 206 -0.40 1.53 0.20
CA VAL A 206 0.25 0.73 -0.84
C VAL A 206 1.17 -0.31 -0.21
N SER A 207 2.04 0.09 0.72
CA SER A 207 2.98 -0.82 1.36
C SER A 207 2.27 -1.90 2.16
N SER A 208 1.18 -1.55 2.85
CA SER A 208 0.33 -2.50 3.58
C SER A 208 -0.47 -3.42 2.65
N ALA A 209 -0.91 -2.94 1.49
CA ALA A 209 -1.53 -3.76 0.46
C ALA A 209 -0.53 -4.77 -0.13
N ILE A 210 0.72 -4.38 -0.36
CA ILE A 210 1.79 -5.29 -0.81
C ILE A 210 2.16 -6.29 0.29
N ALA A 211 2.39 -5.84 1.52
CA ALA A 211 2.77 -6.68 2.66
C ALA A 211 1.66 -7.65 3.10
N SER A 212 0.40 -7.36 2.76
CA SER A 212 -0.70 -8.29 3.02
C SER A 212 -0.77 -9.45 2.02
N THR A 213 -0.01 -9.44 0.91
CA THR A 213 -0.08 -10.45 -0.17
C THR A 213 0.21 -11.88 0.31
N ARG A 214 -0.32 -12.87 -0.42
CA ARG A 214 -0.08 -14.28 -0.11
C ARG A 214 1.41 -14.64 -0.18
N VAL A 215 2.16 -14.00 -1.09
CA VAL A 215 3.61 -14.21 -1.23
C VAL A 215 4.33 -13.86 0.07
N VAL A 216 4.02 -12.70 0.65
CA VAL A 216 4.59 -12.25 1.93
C VAL A 216 4.07 -13.11 3.09
N ALA A 217 2.79 -13.48 3.08
CA ALA A 217 2.20 -14.31 4.14
C ALA A 217 2.76 -15.75 4.21
N LYS A 218 3.30 -16.28 3.10
CA LYS A 218 3.93 -17.61 3.06
C LYS A 218 5.37 -17.62 3.59
N GLN A 219 5.97 -16.46 3.84
CA GLN A 219 7.35 -16.37 4.31
C GLN A 219 7.44 -16.75 5.79
N ARG A 220 7.95 -17.96 6.08
CA ARG A 220 8.15 -18.44 7.47
C ARG A 220 9.07 -17.53 8.27
N LEU A 221 10.06 -16.92 7.61
CA LEU A 221 10.99 -15.99 8.25
C LEU A 221 10.23 -14.83 8.89
N LEU A 222 9.33 -14.17 8.14
CA LEU A 222 8.50 -13.07 8.64
C LEU A 222 7.63 -13.47 9.83
N ALA A 223 7.18 -14.73 9.89
CA ALA A 223 6.41 -15.24 11.01
C ALA A 223 7.22 -15.29 12.32
N VAL A 224 8.48 -15.68 12.22
CA VAL A 224 9.37 -15.88 13.38
C VAL A 224 10.01 -14.56 13.81
N ILE A 225 10.54 -13.80 12.85
CA ILE A 225 11.28 -12.57 13.16
C ILE A 225 10.39 -11.34 13.27
N GLY A 226 9.15 -11.38 12.76
CA GLY A 226 8.28 -10.21 12.67
C GLY A 226 8.04 -9.55 14.02
N VAL A 227 7.74 -10.33 15.06
CA VAL A 227 7.49 -9.85 16.42
C VAL A 227 8.74 -9.26 17.08
N PRO A 228 9.89 -9.96 17.15
CA PRO A 228 11.09 -9.38 17.76
C PRO A 228 11.61 -8.15 17.00
N VAL A 229 11.51 -8.13 15.67
CA VAL A 229 11.87 -6.94 14.87
C VAL A 229 10.93 -5.78 15.14
N ALA A 230 9.61 -6.01 15.25
CA ALA A 230 8.66 -4.97 15.63
C ALA A 230 8.99 -4.37 16.99
N ALA A 231 9.29 -5.22 17.98
CA ALA A 231 9.68 -4.77 19.31
C ALA A 231 10.98 -3.95 19.28
N ALA A 232 11.99 -4.40 18.54
CA ALA A 232 13.26 -3.67 18.39
C ALA A 232 13.05 -2.29 17.75
N ILE A 233 12.28 -2.21 16.67
CA ILE A 233 11.97 -0.94 15.98
C ILE A 233 11.20 0.00 16.92
N LEU A 234 10.18 -0.50 17.61
CA LEU A 234 9.39 0.31 18.54
C LEU A 234 10.26 0.83 19.69
N LEU A 235 11.06 -0.03 20.31
CA LEU A 235 11.92 0.37 21.44
C LEU A 235 12.99 1.38 21.02
N LEU A 236 13.72 1.09 19.95
CA LEU A 236 14.80 1.96 19.47
C LEU A 236 14.25 3.28 18.92
N GLY A 237 13.25 3.22 18.04
CA GLY A 237 12.69 4.42 17.42
C GLY A 237 11.98 5.33 18.42
N LEU A 238 11.22 4.80 19.39
CA LEU A 238 10.62 5.63 20.43
C LEU A 238 11.67 6.18 21.41
N ALA A 239 12.75 5.44 21.68
CA ALA A 239 13.87 5.96 22.45
C ALA A 239 14.54 7.15 21.73
N THR A 240 14.75 7.07 20.41
CA THR A 240 15.26 8.16 19.58
C THR A 240 14.33 9.38 19.63
N VAL A 241 13.02 9.21 19.43
CA VAL A 241 12.04 10.32 19.51
C VAL A 241 12.01 10.98 20.90
N ARG A 242 12.33 10.23 21.95
CA ARG A 242 12.41 10.76 23.32
C ARG A 242 13.73 11.49 23.58
N ALA A 243 14.82 11.01 23.02
CA ALA A 243 16.15 11.58 23.20
C ALA A 243 16.35 12.90 22.42
N GLU A 244 15.69 13.03 21.26
CA GLU A 244 15.82 14.20 20.38
C GLU A 244 14.55 15.07 20.37
N PRO A 245 14.50 16.17 21.15
CA PRO A 245 13.35 17.08 21.14
C PRO A 245 13.16 17.77 19.78
N ASP A 246 14.25 18.13 19.10
CA ASP A 246 14.24 18.79 17.78
C ASP A 246 13.54 17.92 16.72
N LEU A 247 13.61 16.59 16.85
CA LEU A 247 12.92 15.67 15.94
C LEU A 247 11.40 15.87 16.00
N LYS A 248 10.84 16.25 17.16
CA LYS A 248 9.39 16.49 17.29
C LYS A 248 8.93 17.71 16.49
N GLU A 249 9.75 18.76 16.48
CA GLU A 249 9.49 19.96 15.69
C GLU A 249 9.56 19.64 14.19
N LEU A 250 10.63 18.96 13.76
CA LEU A 250 10.79 18.48 12.38
C LEU A 250 9.63 17.58 11.92
N LEU A 251 9.18 16.66 12.77
CA LEU A 251 8.03 15.80 12.47
C LEU A 251 6.75 16.63 12.26
N SER A 252 6.53 17.68 13.05
CA SER A 252 5.34 18.52 12.94
C SER A 252 5.30 19.32 11.64
N GLU A 253 6.47 19.73 11.14
CA GLU A 253 6.60 20.51 9.92
C GLU A 253 6.59 19.63 8.67
N ALA A 254 7.37 18.54 8.68
CA ALA A 254 7.65 17.75 7.49
C ALA A 254 6.89 16.42 7.42
N ALA A 255 6.47 15.84 8.56
CA ALA A 255 5.84 14.51 8.61
C ALA A 255 4.53 14.51 9.43
N PRO A 256 3.50 15.25 8.99
CA PRO A 256 2.28 15.51 9.77
C PRO A 256 1.52 14.24 10.18
N LEU A 257 1.54 13.17 9.38
CA LEU A 257 0.94 11.89 9.76
C LEU A 257 1.65 11.28 10.98
N HIS A 258 2.99 11.35 11.01
CA HIS A 258 3.81 10.82 12.11
C HIS A 258 3.66 11.69 13.37
N ALA A 259 3.63 13.02 13.20
CA ALA A 259 3.36 13.94 14.29
C ALA A 259 1.98 13.72 14.93
N TRP A 260 0.95 13.43 14.14
CA TRP A 260 -0.38 13.10 14.64
C TRP A 260 -0.35 11.82 15.51
N ILE A 261 0.35 10.78 15.07
CA ILE A 261 0.50 9.54 15.84
C ILE A 261 1.26 9.79 17.14
N LEU A 262 2.35 10.56 17.08
CA LEU A 262 3.11 10.93 18.26
C LEU A 262 2.24 11.71 19.26
N GLY A 263 1.38 12.62 18.77
CA GLY A 263 0.41 13.34 19.59
C GLY A 263 -0.65 12.45 20.25
N LEU A 264 -1.00 11.31 19.64
CA LEU A 264 -1.87 10.30 20.27
C LEU A 264 -1.16 9.49 21.35
N LEU A 265 0.16 9.26 21.22
CA LEU A 265 0.95 8.50 22.19
C LEU A 265 1.40 9.33 23.40
N GLY A 266 1.46 10.65 23.26
CA GLY A 266 1.91 11.58 24.31
C GLY A 266 0.80 12.17 25.20
N ARG A 267 -0.47 11.81 24.96
CA ARG A 267 -1.61 12.12 25.83
C ARG A 267 -1.87 10.99 26.81
#